data_AF-A0A5K1HGD1-F1
#
_entry.id   AF-A0A5K1HGD1-F1
#
_cell.length_a   1.000
_cell.length_b   1.000
_cell.length_c   1.000
_cell.angle_alpha   90.00
_cell.angle_beta   90.00
_cell.angle_gamma   90.00
#
_symmetry.space_group_name_H-M   'P 1'
#
loop_
_entity.id
_entity.type
_entity.pdbx_description
1 polymer ?
#
loop_
_entity_poly.entity_id
_entity_poly.type
_entity_poly.pdbx_seq_one_letter_code
_entity_poly.pdbx_strand_id
1 'polypeptide(L)'
;MLEQGDEAGFKKLVDSIDITPDIAYRLIAELKKKNIEFIVAPYEADAQLAYLNRSGIADFIITEDSDLMAFGAKRMLYKLDFSTMTGSELEVDSIPQQRDVNFNWFTHCMFLTTCILSGCDYLNQIAGIGLKTAQKSIGRVTTFRGFLGEISNKSLIPADYEISFMKAFLTFRFQRVYCPKRKACV
;
A
#
# COMPACT_ATOMS: atom_id res chain seq x y z
N MET A 1 -11.42 3.92 -35.87
CA MET A 1 -11.56 2.93 -34.77
C MET A 1 -12.63 3.34 -33.76
N LEU A 2 -12.69 4.59 -33.28
CA LEU A 2 -13.80 5.05 -32.41
C LEU A 2 -15.12 5.34 -33.15
N GLU A 3 -15.07 5.63 -34.44
CA GLU A 3 -16.26 6.01 -35.24
C GLU A 3 -17.27 4.87 -35.45
N GLN A 4 -16.98 3.64 -35.02
CA GLN A 4 -17.85 2.46 -35.25
C GLN A 4 -18.50 1.91 -33.96
N GLY A 5 -18.38 2.60 -32.82
CA GLY A 5 -18.98 2.10 -31.56
C GLY A 5 -18.30 0.83 -31.03
N ASP A 6 -17.02 0.65 -31.31
CA ASP A 6 -16.24 -0.50 -30.84
C ASP A 6 -15.98 -0.42 -29.33
N GLU A 7 -16.75 -1.18 -28.56
CA GLU A 7 -16.62 -1.30 -27.10
C GLU A 7 -15.21 -1.75 -26.67
N ALA A 8 -14.53 -2.58 -27.47
CA ALA A 8 -13.17 -3.03 -27.17
C ALA A 8 -12.17 -1.88 -27.35
N GLY A 9 -12.40 -1.03 -28.36
CA GLY A 9 -11.64 0.21 -28.56
C GLY A 9 -11.84 1.20 -27.41
N PHE A 10 -13.08 1.35 -26.93
CA PHE A 10 -13.38 2.21 -25.78
C PHE A 10 -12.69 1.73 -24.50
N LYS A 11 -12.74 0.43 -24.21
CA LYS A 11 -12.06 -0.15 -23.03
C LYS A 11 -10.56 0.14 -23.03
N LYS A 12 -9.89 -0.03 -24.18
CA LYS A 12 -8.44 0.28 -24.30
C LYS A 12 -8.12 1.76 -24.06
N LEU A 13 -9.02 2.67 -24.38
CA LEU A 13 -8.84 4.10 -24.09
C LEU A 13 -8.95 4.37 -22.60
N VAL A 14 -9.90 3.72 -21.91
CA VAL A 14 -10.02 3.82 -20.44
C VAL A 14 -8.76 3.28 -19.76
N ASP A 15 -8.23 2.15 -20.23
CA ASP A 15 -6.98 1.57 -19.72
C ASP A 15 -5.73 2.46 -20.01
N SER A 16 -5.86 3.45 -20.89
CA SER A 16 -4.76 4.36 -21.28
C SER A 16 -4.92 5.77 -20.68
N ILE A 17 -5.84 5.96 -19.74
CA ILE A 17 -6.02 7.24 -19.05
C ILE A 17 -4.79 7.52 -18.16
N ASP A 18 -4.23 8.72 -18.29
CA ASP A 18 -3.17 9.22 -17.43
C ASP A 18 -3.64 10.44 -16.63
N ILE A 19 -3.31 10.46 -15.34
CA ILE A 19 -3.66 11.56 -14.44
C ILE A 19 -2.52 12.58 -14.45
N THR A 20 -2.68 13.60 -15.30
CA THR A 20 -1.65 14.61 -15.51
C THR A 20 -1.59 15.66 -14.38
N PRO A 21 -0.44 16.35 -14.21
CA PRO A 21 -0.31 17.45 -13.25
C PRO A 21 -1.32 18.60 -13.46
N ASP A 22 -1.77 18.84 -14.70
CA ASP A 22 -2.81 19.84 -14.99
C ASP A 22 -4.16 19.45 -14.39
N ILE A 23 -4.55 18.17 -14.47
CA ILE A 23 -5.78 17.66 -13.84
C ILE A 23 -5.70 17.86 -12.32
N ALA A 24 -4.58 17.49 -11.70
CA ALA A 24 -4.36 17.68 -10.27
C ALA A 24 -4.40 19.18 -9.88
N TYR A 25 -3.79 20.06 -10.68
CA TYR A 25 -3.80 21.50 -10.43
C TYR A 25 -5.21 22.09 -10.47
N ARG A 26 -6.04 21.68 -11.44
CA ARG A 26 -7.44 22.12 -11.54
C ARG A 26 -8.25 21.71 -10.32
N LEU A 27 -8.05 20.48 -9.84
CA LEU A 27 -8.67 20.02 -8.59
C LEU A 27 -8.23 20.88 -7.40
N ILE A 28 -6.92 21.12 -7.24
CA ILE A 28 -6.38 21.97 -6.18
C ILE A 28 -6.97 23.39 -6.23
N ALA A 29 -7.16 23.96 -7.42
CA ALA A 29 -7.77 25.28 -7.57
C ALA A 29 -9.22 25.31 -7.05
N GLU A 30 -10.01 24.26 -7.32
CA GLU A 30 -11.37 24.14 -6.79
C GLU A 30 -11.41 23.90 -5.28
N LEU A 31 -10.50 23.09 -4.74
CA LEU A 31 -10.38 22.86 -3.30
C LEU A 31 -10.08 24.18 -2.57
N LYS A 32 -9.18 25.01 -3.11
CA LYS A 32 -8.89 26.35 -2.57
C LYS A 32 -10.12 27.25 -2.55
N LYS A 33 -10.92 27.27 -3.63
CA LYS A 33 -12.16 28.06 -3.68
C LYS A 33 -13.18 27.62 -2.64
N LYS A 34 -13.24 26.31 -2.36
CA LYS A 34 -14.15 25.71 -1.37
C LYS A 34 -13.59 25.72 0.06
N ASN A 35 -12.39 26.27 0.27
CA ASN A 35 -11.68 26.27 1.55
C ASN A 35 -11.51 24.85 2.15
N ILE A 36 -11.20 23.87 1.28
CA ILE A 36 -10.90 22.49 1.68
C ILE A 36 -9.38 22.34 1.79
N GLU A 37 -8.92 21.84 2.92
CA GLU A 37 -7.50 21.58 3.16
C GLU A 37 -6.99 20.43 2.28
N PHE A 38 -5.77 20.58 1.76
CA PHE A 38 -5.10 19.57 0.96
C PHE A 38 -3.59 19.58 1.22
N ILE A 39 -2.95 18.43 1.02
CA ILE A 39 -1.50 18.27 1.08
C ILE A 39 -1.08 17.58 -0.21
N VAL A 40 -0.08 18.14 -0.89
CA VAL A 40 0.63 17.44 -1.96
C VAL A 40 1.78 16.70 -1.31
N ALA A 41 1.75 15.37 -1.37
CA ALA A 41 2.83 14.53 -0.86
C ALA A 41 4.14 14.85 -1.60
N PRO A 42 5.31 14.75 -0.95
CA PRO A 42 6.59 14.94 -1.63
C PRO A 42 6.87 13.82 -2.66
N TYR A 43 6.27 12.65 -2.46
CA TYR A 43 6.33 11.47 -3.33
C TYR A 43 4.94 10.82 -3.39
N GLU A 44 4.78 9.58 -2.93
CA GLU A 44 3.51 8.86 -2.98
C GLU A 44 2.54 9.30 -1.89
N ALA A 45 1.25 9.30 -2.24
CA ALA A 45 0.18 9.64 -1.33
C ALA A 45 0.01 8.58 -0.22
N ASP A 46 0.31 7.31 -0.50
CA ASP A 46 0.13 6.18 0.43
C ASP A 46 0.96 6.36 1.71
N ALA A 47 2.25 6.64 1.54
CA ALA A 47 3.14 6.95 2.66
C ALA A 47 2.65 8.19 3.43
N GLN A 48 2.22 9.24 2.72
CA GLN A 48 1.73 10.48 3.32
C GLN A 48 0.45 10.25 4.13
N LEU A 49 -0.53 9.53 3.59
CA LEU A 49 -1.80 9.22 4.25
C LEU A 49 -1.57 8.31 5.46
N ALA A 50 -0.76 7.26 5.32
CA ALA A 50 -0.38 6.41 6.44
C ALA A 50 0.34 7.19 7.55
N TYR A 51 1.18 8.17 7.21
CA TYR A 51 1.79 9.07 8.19
C TYR A 51 0.73 9.92 8.92
N LEU A 52 -0.19 10.56 8.21
CA LEU A 52 -1.24 11.38 8.82
C LEU A 52 -2.11 10.56 9.78
N ASN A 53 -2.45 9.32 9.41
CA ASN A 53 -3.23 8.45 10.27
C ASN A 53 -2.45 7.96 11.49
N ARG A 54 -1.21 7.47 11.32
CA ARG A 54 -0.36 7.02 12.45
C ARG A 54 -0.02 8.13 13.44
N SER A 55 0.09 9.38 12.95
CA SER A 55 0.40 10.56 13.78
C SER A 55 -0.83 11.20 14.44
N GLY A 56 -2.02 10.62 14.25
CA GLY A 56 -3.27 11.12 14.81
C GLY A 56 -3.71 12.48 14.25
N ILE A 57 -3.27 12.81 13.03
CA ILE A 57 -3.73 14.00 12.31
C ILE A 57 -5.03 13.68 11.55
N ALA A 58 -5.18 12.45 11.09
CA ALA A 58 -6.41 11.93 10.46
C ALA A 58 -6.89 10.67 11.20
N ASP A 59 -8.18 10.59 11.51
CA ASP A 59 -8.77 9.45 12.23
C ASP A 59 -8.87 8.19 11.37
N PHE A 60 -9.16 8.35 10.07
CA PHE A 60 -9.25 7.28 9.09
C PHE A 60 -8.80 7.77 7.71
N ILE A 61 -8.51 6.81 6.83
CA ILE A 61 -8.11 7.06 5.43
C ILE A 61 -9.18 6.49 4.52
N ILE A 62 -9.68 7.27 3.55
CA ILE A 62 -10.55 6.75 2.49
C ILE A 62 -9.66 6.37 1.31
N THR A 63 -9.68 5.10 0.92
CA THR A 63 -8.82 4.57 -0.15
C THR A 63 -9.32 3.23 -0.67
N GLU A 64 -9.05 2.93 -1.94
CA GLU A 64 -9.21 1.57 -2.50
C GLU A 64 -7.89 0.79 -2.49
N ASP A 65 -6.77 1.43 -2.14
CA ASP A 65 -5.45 0.83 -2.16
C ASP A 65 -5.15 0.10 -0.84
N SER A 66 -4.78 -1.17 -0.95
CA SER A 66 -4.40 -2.01 0.20
C SER A 66 -2.97 -1.76 0.71
N ASP A 67 -2.12 -1.11 -0.08
CA ASP A 67 -0.69 -0.93 0.24
C ASP A 67 -0.48 -0.04 1.46
N LEU A 68 -1.48 0.79 1.78
CA LEU A 68 -1.54 1.58 3.02
C LEU A 68 -1.40 0.72 4.28
N MET A 69 -1.81 -0.56 4.26
CA MET A 69 -1.54 -1.50 5.36
C MET A 69 -0.04 -1.78 5.52
N ALA A 70 0.70 -1.93 4.42
CA ALA A 70 2.14 -2.15 4.45
C ALA A 70 2.88 -0.90 4.97
N PHE A 71 2.38 0.29 4.63
CA PHE A 71 2.82 1.55 5.24
C PHE A 71 2.35 1.71 6.70
N GLY A 72 1.50 0.83 7.23
CA GLY A 72 1.08 0.83 8.63
C GLY A 72 -0.05 1.81 8.96
N ALA A 73 -0.91 2.12 8.00
CA ALA A 73 -2.20 2.73 8.30
C ALA A 73 -2.96 1.90 9.35
N LYS A 74 -3.66 2.57 10.26
CA LYS A 74 -4.39 1.94 11.37
C LYS A 74 -5.86 1.73 11.06
N ARG A 75 -6.51 2.73 10.45
CA ARG A 75 -7.95 2.72 10.14
C ARG A 75 -8.20 3.22 8.73
N MET A 76 -8.89 2.41 7.93
CA MET A 76 -9.18 2.69 6.54
C MET A 76 -10.64 2.41 6.21
N LEU A 77 -11.22 3.22 5.32
CA LEU A 77 -12.52 3.01 4.71
C LEU A 77 -12.30 2.71 3.22
N TYR A 78 -12.76 1.55 2.78
CA TYR A 78 -12.63 1.05 1.40
C TYR A 78 -14.00 0.68 0.83
N LYS A 79 -14.10 0.63 -0.50
CA LYS A 79 -15.33 0.39 -1.26
C LYS A 79 -16.44 1.38 -0.89
N LEU A 80 -16.09 2.66 -0.80
CA LEU A 80 -17.06 3.69 -0.47
C LEU A 80 -17.96 3.96 -1.67
N ASP A 81 -19.22 3.57 -1.55
CA ASP A 81 -20.27 3.89 -2.52
C ASP A 81 -20.91 5.23 -2.15
N PHE A 82 -20.64 6.25 -2.95
CA PHE A 82 -21.20 7.60 -2.76
C PHE A 82 -22.71 7.70 -3.01
N SER A 83 -23.32 6.73 -3.70
CA SER A 83 -24.76 6.72 -3.93
C SER A 83 -25.53 6.23 -2.71
N THR A 84 -25.01 5.22 -2.03
CA THR A 84 -25.60 4.65 -0.82
C THR A 84 -24.99 5.22 0.46
N MET A 85 -23.87 5.95 0.34
CA MET A 85 -23.04 6.41 1.46
C MET A 85 -22.60 5.27 2.39
N THR A 86 -22.35 4.09 1.81
CA THR A 86 -21.90 2.90 2.53
C THR A 86 -20.49 2.51 2.12
N GLY A 87 -19.73 1.92 3.04
CA GLY A 87 -18.37 1.45 2.80
C GLY A 87 -17.99 0.39 3.82
N SER A 88 -16.82 -0.20 3.64
CA SER A 88 -16.25 -1.18 4.56
C SER A 88 -15.13 -0.53 5.36
N GLU A 89 -15.15 -0.70 6.69
CA GLU A 89 -14.08 -0.25 7.56
C GLU A 89 -13.11 -1.39 7.87
N LEU A 90 -11.81 -1.08 7.83
CA LEU A 90 -10.75 -1.95 8.31
C LEU A 90 -9.95 -1.22 9.39
N GLU A 91 -10.03 -1.74 10.61
CA GLU A 91 -9.13 -1.39 11.70
C GLU A 91 -8.05 -2.47 11.85
N VAL A 92 -6.81 -2.10 11.55
CA VAL A 92 -5.68 -3.05 11.52
C VAL A 92 -5.43 -3.68 12.89
N ASP A 93 -5.60 -2.91 13.97
CA ASP A 93 -5.43 -3.39 15.33
C ASP A 93 -6.52 -4.41 15.77
N SER A 94 -7.64 -4.49 15.03
CA SER A 94 -8.69 -5.50 15.24
C SER A 94 -8.44 -6.81 14.49
N ILE A 95 -7.50 -6.84 13.52
CA ILE A 95 -7.22 -8.02 12.70
C ILE A 95 -6.85 -9.26 13.54
N PRO A 96 -6.02 -9.15 14.60
CA PRO A 96 -5.71 -10.30 15.47
C PRO A 96 -6.94 -10.99 16.08
N GLN A 97 -8.03 -10.26 16.24
CA GLN A 97 -9.26 -10.75 16.87
C GLN A 97 -10.13 -11.57 15.90
N GLN A 98 -9.78 -11.61 14.62
CA GLN A 98 -10.49 -12.37 13.60
C GLN A 98 -10.20 -13.87 13.72
N ARG A 99 -11.26 -14.69 13.75
CA ARG A 99 -11.17 -16.13 14.07
C ARG A 99 -10.52 -16.98 12.98
N ASP A 100 -10.58 -16.52 11.73
CA ASP A 100 -10.16 -17.31 10.57
C ASP A 100 -8.66 -17.19 10.26
N VAL A 101 -7.97 -16.21 10.85
CA VAL A 101 -6.55 -15.97 10.60
C VAL A 101 -5.85 -15.63 11.91
N ASN A 102 -5.02 -16.54 12.43
CA ASN A 102 -4.32 -16.35 13.71
C ASN A 102 -3.20 -15.32 13.56
N PHE A 103 -3.55 -14.04 13.72
CA PHE A 103 -2.63 -12.91 13.71
C PHE A 103 -2.23 -12.43 15.12
N ASN A 104 -2.59 -13.15 16.18
CA ASN A 104 -2.33 -12.76 17.59
C ASN A 104 -0.86 -12.43 17.93
N TRP A 105 0.08 -12.98 17.16
CA TRP A 105 1.52 -12.78 17.35
C TRP A 105 2.18 -12.10 16.14
N PHE A 106 1.37 -11.62 15.19
CA PHE A 106 1.85 -11.17 13.89
C PHE A 106 2.10 -9.67 13.92
N THR A 107 3.37 -9.33 14.12
CA THR A 107 3.80 -7.93 14.17
C THR A 107 3.66 -7.23 12.82
N HIS A 108 3.59 -5.90 12.80
CA HIS A 108 3.64 -5.13 11.55
C HIS A 108 4.89 -5.44 10.72
N CYS A 109 6.04 -5.70 11.36
CA CYS A 109 7.26 -6.11 10.64
C CYS A 109 7.11 -7.45 9.93
N MET A 110 6.41 -8.43 10.55
CA MET A 110 6.11 -9.72 9.92
C MET A 110 5.12 -9.55 8.77
N PHE A 111 4.11 -8.69 8.95
CA PHE A 111 3.15 -8.33 7.90
C PHE A 111 3.84 -7.69 6.69
N LEU A 112 4.63 -6.64 6.93
CA LEU A 112 5.37 -5.96 5.87
C LEU A 112 6.33 -6.92 5.14
N THR A 113 7.06 -7.75 5.89
CA THR A 113 7.93 -8.78 5.30
C THR A 113 7.13 -9.74 4.41
N THR A 114 5.94 -10.13 4.85
CA THR A 114 5.05 -11.02 4.09
C THR A 114 4.58 -10.35 2.80
N CYS A 115 4.15 -9.09 2.85
CA CYS A 115 3.73 -8.31 1.68
C CYS A 115 4.86 -8.17 0.65
N ILE A 116 6.07 -7.82 1.09
CA ILE A 116 7.23 -7.67 0.20
C ILE A 116 7.60 -9.01 -0.45
N LEU A 117 7.59 -10.11 0.33
CA LEU A 117 7.91 -11.44 -0.19
C LEU A 117 6.85 -11.99 -1.15
N SER A 118 5.58 -11.58 -0.99
CA SER A 118 4.51 -11.92 -1.92
C SER A 118 4.52 -11.11 -3.21
N GLY A 119 5.49 -10.22 -3.38
CA GLY A 119 5.59 -9.32 -4.52
C GLY A 119 4.93 -7.98 -4.23
N CYS A 120 5.66 -6.91 -4.53
CA CYS A 120 5.18 -5.54 -4.52
C CYS A 120 5.90 -4.74 -5.61
N ASP A 121 5.51 -3.47 -5.79
CA ASP A 121 6.07 -2.59 -6.81
C ASP A 121 7.59 -2.40 -6.70
N TYR A 122 8.15 -2.59 -5.50
CA TYR A 122 9.59 -2.46 -5.26
C TYR A 122 10.37 -3.77 -5.37
N LEU A 123 9.69 -4.94 -5.31
CA LEU A 123 10.34 -6.24 -5.32
C LEU A 123 9.43 -7.31 -5.92
N ASN A 124 9.88 -7.92 -7.02
CA ASN A 124 9.22 -9.09 -7.57
C ASN A 124 9.30 -10.28 -6.60
N GLN A 125 8.22 -11.06 -6.51
CA GLN A 125 8.20 -12.28 -5.72
C GLN A 125 9.19 -13.34 -6.26
N ILE A 126 9.67 -14.22 -5.38
CA ILE A 126 10.39 -15.43 -5.79
C ILE A 126 9.38 -16.39 -6.44
N ALA A 127 9.77 -17.06 -7.53
CA ALA A 127 8.90 -18.01 -8.22
C ALA A 127 8.35 -19.09 -7.26
N GLY A 128 7.03 -19.25 -7.22
CA GLY A 128 6.33 -20.19 -6.32
C GLY A 128 6.08 -19.67 -4.90
N ILE A 129 6.54 -18.46 -4.58
CA ILE A 129 6.23 -17.77 -3.32
C ILE A 129 5.15 -16.72 -3.61
N GLY A 130 3.97 -16.93 -3.04
CA GLY A 130 2.90 -15.93 -2.97
C GLY A 130 2.47 -15.69 -1.53
N LEU A 131 1.40 -14.90 -1.33
CA LEU A 131 0.96 -14.42 -0.02
C LEU A 131 0.80 -15.54 1.04
N LYS A 132 0.08 -16.62 0.72
CA LYS A 132 -0.14 -17.74 1.65
C LYS A 132 1.16 -18.44 2.05
N THR A 133 2.08 -18.63 1.10
CA THR A 133 3.37 -19.28 1.34
C THR A 133 4.28 -18.41 2.19
N ALA A 134 4.38 -17.12 1.85
CA ALA A 134 5.14 -16.13 2.60
C ALA A 134 4.62 -16.00 4.04
N GLN A 135 3.30 -15.83 4.21
CA GLN A 135 2.66 -15.73 5.53
C GLN A 135 2.95 -16.97 6.39
N LYS A 136 2.79 -18.18 5.82
CA LYS A 136 3.01 -19.43 6.55
C LYS A 136 4.47 -19.59 6.98
N SER A 137 5.42 -19.18 6.15
CA SER A 137 6.85 -19.25 6.49
C SER A 137 7.23 -18.19 7.53
N ILE A 138 6.87 -16.92 7.31
CA ILE A 138 7.12 -15.84 8.27
C ILE A 138 6.44 -16.10 9.61
N GLY A 139 5.26 -16.71 9.63
CA GLY A 139 4.62 -17.15 10.86
C GLY A 139 5.45 -18.17 11.68
N ARG A 140 6.33 -18.95 11.04
CA ARG A 140 7.26 -19.88 11.72
C ARG A 140 8.60 -19.24 12.08
N VAL A 141 9.24 -18.58 11.12
CA VAL A 141 10.65 -18.15 11.24
C VAL A 141 10.84 -16.67 11.56
N THR A 142 9.74 -15.92 11.56
CA THR A 142 9.56 -14.51 11.97
C THR A 142 10.41 -13.45 11.26
N THR A 143 11.44 -13.85 10.52
CA THR A 143 12.45 -12.98 9.93
C THR A 143 12.70 -13.31 8.46
N PHE A 144 13.09 -12.31 7.68
CA PHE A 144 13.51 -12.48 6.29
C PHE A 144 14.67 -13.48 6.15
N ARG A 145 15.67 -13.42 7.02
CA ARG A 145 16.80 -14.37 6.99
C ARG A 145 16.37 -15.80 7.29
N GLY A 146 15.48 -16.00 8.27
CA GLY A 146 14.88 -17.30 8.53
C GLY A 146 14.10 -17.83 7.33
N PHE A 147 13.35 -16.96 6.64
CA PHE A 147 12.62 -17.30 5.42
C PHE A 147 13.57 -17.75 4.30
N LEU A 148 14.65 -17.00 4.06
CA LEU A 148 15.67 -17.42 3.10
C LEU A 148 16.27 -18.78 3.48
N GLY A 149 16.43 -19.08 4.77
CA GLY A 149 16.86 -20.38 5.29
C GLY A 149 15.95 -21.54 4.86
N GLU A 150 14.63 -21.37 4.92
CA GLU A 150 13.64 -22.41 4.57
C GLU A 150 13.53 -22.70 3.06
N ILE A 151 13.99 -21.81 2.18
CA ILE A 151 13.95 -22.05 0.74
C ILE A 151 14.94 -23.17 0.38
N SER A 152 14.43 -24.34 0.00
CA SER A 152 15.28 -25.49 -0.36
C SER A 152 16.09 -25.23 -1.63
N ASN A 153 15.47 -24.65 -2.66
CA ASN A 153 16.15 -24.37 -3.92
C ASN A 153 16.70 -22.94 -3.96
N LYS A 154 17.95 -22.77 -3.53
CA LYS A 154 18.62 -21.47 -3.51
C LYS A 154 18.84 -20.87 -4.91
N SER A 155 18.80 -21.67 -5.98
CA SER A 155 18.99 -21.16 -7.35
C SER A 155 17.83 -20.28 -7.82
N LEU A 156 16.68 -20.33 -7.14
CA LEU A 156 15.52 -19.48 -7.43
C LEU A 156 15.65 -18.08 -6.85
N ILE A 157 16.62 -17.85 -5.95
CA ILE A 157 16.81 -16.57 -5.27
C ILE A 157 17.77 -15.74 -6.13
N PRO A 158 17.36 -14.59 -6.68
CA PRO A 158 18.27 -13.68 -7.36
C PRO A 158 19.44 -13.27 -6.46
N ALA A 159 20.62 -13.08 -7.04
CA ALA A 159 21.83 -12.78 -6.28
C ALA A 159 21.73 -11.47 -5.47
N ASP A 160 20.97 -10.49 -5.96
CA ASP A 160 20.72 -9.19 -5.33
C ASP A 160 19.44 -9.14 -4.48
N TYR A 161 18.74 -10.26 -4.32
CA TYR A 161 17.40 -10.29 -3.71
C TYR A 161 17.38 -9.76 -2.27
N GLU A 162 18.38 -10.10 -1.44
CA GLU A 162 18.46 -9.57 -0.06
C GLU A 162 18.65 -8.04 -0.05
N ILE A 163 19.45 -7.50 -0.98
CA ILE A 163 19.66 -6.05 -1.09
C ILE A 163 18.35 -5.37 -1.56
N SER A 164 17.69 -5.93 -2.56
CA SER A 164 16.44 -5.41 -3.10
C SER A 164 15.29 -5.51 -2.09
N PHE A 165 15.22 -6.59 -1.32
CA PHE A 165 14.31 -6.72 -0.18
C PHE A 165 14.55 -5.63 0.85
N MET A 166 15.80 -5.40 1.25
CA MET A 166 16.13 -4.36 2.23
C MET A 166 15.76 -2.97 1.71
N LYS A 167 15.96 -2.68 0.42
CA LYS A 167 15.50 -1.42 -0.19
C LYS A 167 13.98 -1.28 -0.09
N ALA A 168 13.22 -2.28 -0.52
CA ALA A 168 11.76 -2.27 -0.44
C ALA A 168 11.27 -2.08 1.01
N PHE A 169 11.87 -2.80 1.95
CA PHE A 169 11.55 -2.70 3.38
C PHE A 169 11.82 -1.28 3.91
N LEU A 170 12.95 -0.68 3.53
CA LEU A 170 13.28 0.69 3.92
C LEU A 170 12.36 1.71 3.25
N THR A 171 11.92 1.49 2.01
CA THR A 171 10.94 2.35 1.33
C THR A 171 9.64 2.42 2.13
N PHE A 172 9.00 1.27 2.42
CA PHE A 172 7.75 1.26 3.20
C PHE A 172 7.89 1.88 4.61
N ARG A 173 9.09 1.84 5.18
CA ARG A 173 9.33 2.32 6.55
C ARG A 173 9.75 3.79 6.63
N PHE A 174 10.46 4.29 5.63
CA PHE A 174 11.19 5.54 5.69
C PHE A 174 11.04 6.42 4.43
N GLN A 175 10.10 6.11 3.55
CA GLN A 175 9.74 7.03 2.48
C GLN A 175 9.36 8.39 3.06
N ARG A 176 9.94 9.44 2.48
CA ARG A 176 9.79 10.81 2.95
C ARG A 176 8.36 11.28 2.82
N VAL A 177 7.87 11.96 3.84
CA VAL A 177 6.52 12.54 3.90
C VAL A 177 6.59 13.98 4.40
N TYR A 178 5.56 14.77 4.12
CA TYR A 178 5.43 16.12 4.64
C TYR A 178 4.70 16.12 5.98
N CYS A 179 5.29 16.73 7.01
CA CYS A 179 4.65 16.92 8.30
C CYS A 179 4.00 18.31 8.37
N PRO A 180 2.66 18.43 8.39
CA PRO A 180 1.99 19.73 8.40
C PRO A 180 2.20 20.49 9.72
N LYS A 181 2.41 19.79 10.84
CA LYS A 181 2.73 20.39 12.14
C LYS A 181 4.12 21.04 12.16
N ARG A 182 5.11 20.39 11.53
CA ARG A 182 6.50 20.90 11.45
C ARG A 182 6.77 21.78 10.24
N LYS A 183 5.88 21.73 9.24
CA LYS A 183 6.04 22.38 7.93
C LYS A 183 7.35 21.98 7.23
N ALA A 184 7.72 20.70 7.35
CA ALA A 184 8.95 20.15 6.79
C ALA A 184 8.77 18.68 6.39
N CYS A 185 9.59 18.21 5.46
CA CYS A 185 9.68 16.79 5.14
C CYS A 185 10.37 16.03 6.28
N VAL A 186 9.83 14.86 6.61
CA VAL A 186 10.31 13.95 7.66
C VAL A 186 10.41 12.53 7.15
#